data_AF-R6QXW7-F1
#
_entry.id   AF-R6QXW7-F1
#
_cell.length_a   1.000
_cell.length_b   1.000
_cell.length_c   1.000
_cell.angle_alpha   90.00
_cell.angle_beta   90.00
_cell.angle_gamma   90.00
#
_symmetry.space_group_name_H-M   'P 1'
#
loop_
_entity.id
_entity.type
_entity.pdbx_description
1 polymer ?
#
loop_
_entity_poly.entity_id
_entity_poly.type
_entity_poly.pdbx_seq_one_letter_code
_entity_poly.pdbx_strand_id
1 'polypeptide(L)' 'MQNQSKREKLIMQYKTLLQQARDTSDEREKEHLFQLASKKYNEILDEEFEDSNVGRFNE' A
#
# COMPACT_ATOMS: atom_id res chain seq x y z
N MET A 1 -13.11 13.67 15.58
CA MET A 1 -12.42 13.50 14.29
C MET A 1 -11.54 12.27 14.42
N GLN A 2 -11.84 11.18 13.72
CA GLN A 2 -11.04 9.95 13.80
C GLN A 2 -9.67 10.24 13.16
N ASN A 3 -8.62 10.26 13.97
CA ASN A 3 -7.24 10.26 13.47
C ASN A 3 -7.01 8.89 12.82
N GLN A 4 -7.24 8.78 11.51
CA GLN A 4 -6.84 7.61 10.76
C GLN A 4 -5.33 7.48 10.83
N SER A 5 -4.86 6.32 11.28
CA SER A 5 -3.46 5.95 11.27
C SER A 5 -2.90 6.03 9.84
N LYS A 6 -1.59 6.29 9.72
CA LYS A 6 -0.89 6.29 8.42
C LYS A 6 -1.15 4.99 7.67
N ARG A 7 -1.13 3.85 8.37
CA ARG A 7 -1.48 2.53 7.86
C ARG A 7 -2.90 2.44 7.29
N GLU A 8 -3.92 2.96 7.97
CA GLU A 8 -5.29 2.95 7.45
C GLU A 8 -5.42 3.75 6.14
N LYS A 9 -4.71 4.87 6.02
CA LYS A 9 -4.68 5.66 4.79
C LYS A 9 -4.04 4.87 3.65
N LEU A 10 -2.93 4.19 3.91
CA LEU A 10 -2.25 3.34 2.93
C LEU A 10 -3.14 2.17 2.48
N ILE A 11 -3.84 1.52 3.41
CA ILE A 11 -4.78 0.44 3.10
C ILE A 11 -5.94 0.95 2.24
N MET A 12 -6.49 2.13 2.54
CA MET A 12 -7.54 2.71 1.70
C MET A 12 -7.03 3.01 0.29
N GLN A 13 -5.87 3.65 0.15
CA GLN A 13 -5.27 3.95 -1.15
C GLN A 13 -5.01 2.68 -1.97
N TYR A 14 -4.47 1.63 -1.34
CA TYR A 14 -4.28 0.33 -1.96
C TYR A 14 -5.60 -0.24 -2.50
N LYS A 15 -6.66 -0.26 -1.68
CA LYS A 15 -7.99 -0.75 -2.09
C LYS A 15 -8.59 0.06 -3.22
N THR A 16 -8.44 1.39 -3.19
CA THR A 16 -8.91 2.28 -4.26
C THR A 16 -8.21 1.97 -5.58
N LEU A 17 -6.90 1.79 -5.59
CA LEU A 17 -6.14 1.44 -6.79
C LEU A 17 -6.58 0.10 -7.38
N LEU A 18 -6.83 -0.90 -6.53
CA LEU A 18 -7.37 -2.19 -6.98
C LEU A 18 -8.78 -2.08 -7.55
N GLN A 19 -9.63 -1.23 -6.97
CA GLN A 19 -10.98 -1.00 -7.49
C GLN A 19 -10.91 -0.32 -8.86
N GLN A 20 -10.09 0.73 -9.00
CA GLN A 20 -9.86 1.38 -10.29
C GLN A 20 -9.33 0.41 -11.35
N ALA A 21 -8.41 -0.49 -10.98
CA ALA A 21 -7.88 -1.51 -11.89
C ALA A 21 -8.93 -2.54 -12.34
N ARG A 22 -9.97 -2.77 -11.52
CA ARG A 22 -11.12 -3.63 -11.87
C ARG A 22 -12.11 -2.92 -12.78
N ASP A 23 -12.28 -1.61 -12.57
CA ASP A 23 -13.27 -0.80 -13.28
C ASP A 23 -12.76 -0.28 -14.63
N THR A 24 -11.43 -0.17 -14.82
CA THR A 24 -10.86 0.20 -16.12
C THR A 24 -10.92 -0.97 -17.12
N SER A 25 -11.21 -0.62 -18.38
CA SER A 25 -11.18 -1.54 -19.52
C SER A 25 -9.87 -1.44 -20.32
N ASP A 26 -8.99 -0.48 -19.99
CA ASP A 26 -7.69 -0.31 -20.63
C ASP A 26 -6.65 -1.20 -19.93
N GLU A 27 -6.06 -2.14 -20.67
CA GLU A 27 -5.07 -3.08 -20.12
C GLU A 27 -3.78 -2.39 -19.65
N ARG A 28 -3.34 -1.32 -20.31
CA ARG A 28 -2.14 -0.57 -19.92
C ARG A 28 -2.39 0.24 -18.66
N GLU A 29 -3.56 0.86 -18.56
CA GLU A 29 -3.97 1.56 -17.35
C GLU A 29 -4.12 0.58 -16.18
N LYS A 30 -4.72 -0.58 -16.42
CA LYS A 30 -4.86 -1.65 -15.45
C LYS A 30 -3.51 -2.12 -14.91
N GLU A 31 -2.55 -2.38 -15.79
CA GLU A 31 -1.19 -2.76 -15.40
C GLU A 31 -0.52 -1.67 -14.56
N HIS A 32 -0.63 -0.41 -14.98
CA HIS A 32 -0.09 0.73 -14.23
C HIS A 32 -0.73 0.86 -12.83
N LEU A 33 -2.05 0.69 -12.71
CA LEU A 33 -2.76 0.72 -11.44
C LEU A 33 -2.33 -0.43 -10.53
N PHE A 34 -2.08 -1.63 -11.07
CA PHE A 34 -1.52 -2.74 -10.30
C PHE A 34 -0.09 -2.46 -9.81
N GLN A 35 0.75 -1.83 -10.63
CA GLN A 35 2.09 -1.43 -10.20
C GLN A 35 2.04 -0.41 -9.05
N LEU A 36 1.12 0.56 -9.12
CA LEU A 36 0.90 1.52 -8.03
C LEU A 36 0.36 0.84 -6.76
N ALA A 37 -0.59 -0.09 -6.91
CA ALA A 37 -1.12 -0.86 -5.79
C ALA A 37 -0.03 -1.69 -5.12
N SER A 38 0.87 -2.31 -5.89
CA SER A 38 2.01 -3.06 -5.36
C SER A 38 2.95 -2.16 -4.55
N LYS A 39 3.24 -0.95 -5.02
CA LYS A 39 4.03 0.03 -4.24
C LYS A 39 3.35 0.39 -2.92
N LYS A 40 2.03 0.63 -2.93
CA LYS A 40 1.26 0.89 -1.71
C LYS A 40 1.22 -0.29 -0.75
N TYR A 41 1.21 -1.50 -1.26
CA TYR A 41 1.32 -2.69 -0.43
C TYR A 41 2.68 -2.78 0.27
N ASN A 42 3.78 -2.49 -0.42
CA ASN A 42 5.11 -2.45 0.20
C ASN A 42 5.20 -1.36 1.28
N GLU A 43 4.64 -0.17 1.04
CA GLU A 43 4.58 0.88 2.07
C GLU A 43 3.78 0.44 3.32
N ILE A 44 2.75 -0.39 3.16
CA ILE A 44 2.00 -0.97 4.30
C ILE A 44 2.89 -1.93 5.07
N LEU A 45 3.64 -2.79 4.38
CA LEU A 45 4.56 -3.72 5.01
C LEU A 45 5.68 -2.98 5.75
N ASP A 46 6.30 -1.98 5.12
CA ASP A 46 7.35 -1.20 5.76
C ASP A 46 6.85 -0.54 7.04
N GLU A 47 5.64 0.02 7.05
CA GLU A 47 5.01 0.57 8.25
C GLU A 47 4.75 -0.50 9.34
N GLU A 48 4.47 -1.75 8.96
CA GLU A 48 4.31 -2.88 9.90
C GLU A 48 5.65 -3.37 10.46
N PHE A 49 6.74 -3.25 9.69
CA PHE A 49 8.06 -3.78 10.03
C PHE A 49 9.04 -2.74 10.58
N GLU A 50 8.80 -1.44 10.42
CA GLU A 50 9.61 -0.37 11.04
C GLU A 50 9.67 -0.50 12.57
N ASP A 51 8.61 -1.03 13.21
CA ASP A 51 8.58 -1.29 14.65
C ASP A 51 9.40 -2.53 15.08
N SER A 52 9.68 -3.46 14.15
CA SER A 52 10.35 -4.74 14.46
C SER A 52 11.84 -4.80 14.09
N ASN A 53 12.33 -3.87 13.26
CA ASN A 53 13.71 -3.93 12.74
C ASN A 53 14.74 -3.09 13.52
N VAL A 54 14.33 -2.26 14.48
CA VAL A 54 15.25 -1.41 15.27
C VAL A 54 16.13 -2.22 16.26
N GLY A 55 15.85 -3.51 16.50
CA GLY A 55 16.56 -4.31 17.51
C GLY A 55 17.34 -5.54 17.03
N ARG A 56 17.35 -5.89 15.74
CA ARG A 56 17.89 -7.21 15.28
C ARG A 56 19.22 -7.19 14.52
N PHE A 57 19.78 -6.02 14.24
CA PHE A 57 21.06 -5.91 13.50
C PHE A 57 22.22 -5.32 14.30
N ASN A 58 22.06 -5.18 15.63
CA ASN A 58 23.15 -4.87 16.55
C ASN A 58 23.34 -6.02 17.54
N GLU A 59 23.90 -7.13 17.07
CA GLU A 59 24.64 -8.09 17.92
C GLU A 59 25.82 -8.66 17.13
#